data_AF-A0AAW0JNX1-F1
#
_entry.id   AF-A0AAW0JNX1-F1
#
_cell.length_a   1.000
_cell.length_b   1.000
_cell.length_c   1.000
_cell.angle_alpha   90.00
_cell.angle_beta   90.00
_cell.angle_gamma   90.00
#
_symmetry.space_group_name_H-M   'P 1'
#
loop_
_entity.id
_entity.type
_entity.pdbx_description
1 polymer ?
#
loop_
_entity_poly.entity_id
_entity_poly.type
_entity_poly.pdbx_seq_one_letter_code
_entity_poly.pdbx_strand_id
1 'polypeptide(L)'
;MKLFSLLLFIAFLLGTSAEQCGRQARGAVCANNLCCSQFGWCGNTPEYCGNTCQSQCTSGGGSPTTPSPTPSGGGGGDVGSLISASLFDQMLKYRNDPRCKSNGFYTYNAFIAAARSFNGFGTTGDVTTRKRELAAFLGQTSHETTTGKAIGADLINNPDLVATDPIISFKTAIWFWMTPQANKPSSHDVIIGNWRPSAADTSAGRVPGYGVITNIINGGLECGHGSDNRVADRIGFYKRYCDILGLFSLILFFLAFFLLGTSADDVTSVISSSLFDKMLKYRNDPRCKSNGFYTYNAFVDAAKSFNGFGTTGDITTRKREIAAFFGQTSHETTGGWPSAPDGPYAWGYCLITETNKLTYCTASNQWPCAPGKQYYGRGPIQLTHNYNYGPAGKAIGVDLLGNPDQVATNPTISFKTAIWFWMTPQGNKPSSHDVITGKWKPSAADTAAGRLPGYGVITNIINGGIECGHGQDSKVADRIGFYKRYSDILGVGYGNNLDCYNQKPFA
;
A
#
# COMPACT_ATOMS: atom_id res chain seq x y z
N MET A 1 -11.31 -0.64 47.03
CA MET A 1 -12.34 0.43 46.90
C MET A 1 -11.79 1.84 47.19
N LYS A 2 -10.60 2.21 46.68
CA LYS A 2 -10.08 3.59 46.75
C LYS A 2 -9.48 4.10 45.42
N LEU A 3 -9.59 3.33 44.34
CA LEU A 3 -9.15 3.74 42.99
C LEU A 3 -10.31 4.06 42.02
N PHE A 4 -11.56 3.76 42.39
CA PHE A 4 -12.73 4.05 41.56
C PHE A 4 -13.28 5.48 41.74
N SER A 5 -12.86 6.19 42.80
CA SER A 5 -13.31 7.57 43.06
C SER A 5 -12.45 8.66 42.42
N LEU A 6 -11.31 8.33 41.80
CA LEU A 6 -10.46 9.31 41.10
C LEU A 6 -10.77 9.40 39.59
N LEU A 7 -11.48 8.40 39.04
CA LEU A 7 -11.87 8.36 37.62
C LEU A 7 -13.20 9.08 37.32
N LEU A 8 -13.97 9.45 38.34
CA LEU A 8 -15.22 10.21 38.17
C LEU A 8 -15.02 11.75 38.14
N PHE A 9 -13.82 12.24 38.47
CA PHE A 9 -13.54 13.69 38.51
C PHE A 9 -12.83 14.24 37.26
N ILE A 10 -12.30 13.39 36.38
CA ILE A 10 -11.65 13.81 35.13
C ILE A 10 -12.65 13.81 33.93
N ALA A 11 -13.81 13.19 34.07
CA ALA A 11 -14.85 13.15 33.05
C ALA A 11 -15.69 14.44 32.92
N PHE A 12 -15.42 15.48 33.72
CA PHE A 12 -16.18 16.74 33.71
C PHE A 12 -15.42 17.96 33.17
N LEU A 13 -14.24 17.79 32.56
CA LEU A 13 -13.43 18.92 32.04
C LEU A 13 -13.11 18.89 30.54
N LEU A 14 -13.67 17.96 29.76
CA LEU A 14 -13.74 18.11 28.30
C LEU A 14 -15.07 18.77 27.92
N GLY A 15 -15.20 20.05 28.27
CA GLY A 15 -16.20 20.91 27.65
C GLY A 15 -15.87 20.99 26.16
N THR A 16 -16.70 20.39 25.30
CA THR A 16 -16.72 20.75 23.88
C THR A 16 -17.10 22.22 23.83
N SER A 17 -16.13 23.10 23.60
CA SER A 17 -16.39 24.51 23.34
C SER A 17 -17.24 24.58 22.08
N ALA A 18 -18.54 24.85 22.23
CA ALA A 18 -19.35 25.25 21.09
C ALA A 18 -18.73 26.56 20.53
N GLU A 19 -18.76 26.74 19.22
CA GLU A 19 -18.25 27.97 18.61
C GLU A 19 -19.28 29.09 18.83
N GLN A 20 -18.83 30.25 19.32
CA GLN A 20 -19.71 31.39 19.58
C GLN A 20 -19.83 32.28 18.33
N CYS A 21 -21.04 32.69 17.98
CA CYS A 21 -21.32 33.63 16.90
C CYS A 21 -22.35 34.70 17.34
N GLY A 22 -22.63 35.67 16.47
CA GLY A 22 -23.63 36.72 16.72
C GLY A 22 -23.16 37.81 17.70
N ARG A 23 -24.10 38.51 18.32
CA ARG A 23 -23.83 39.67 19.20
C ARG A 23 -22.96 39.30 20.39
N GLN A 24 -23.06 38.06 20.86
CA GLN A 24 -22.27 37.47 21.95
C GLN A 24 -20.79 37.34 21.59
N ALA A 25 -20.47 37.29 20.29
CA ALA A 25 -19.12 37.17 19.74
C ALA A 25 -18.76 38.33 18.80
N ARG A 26 -19.19 39.56 19.13
CA ARG A 26 -18.89 40.79 18.36
C ARG A 26 -19.27 40.72 16.86
N GLY A 27 -20.35 40.00 16.54
CA GLY A 27 -20.84 39.83 15.18
C GLY A 27 -20.12 38.74 14.39
N ALA A 28 -19.34 37.87 15.04
CA ALA A 28 -18.73 36.71 14.40
C ALA A 28 -19.79 35.83 13.72
N VAL A 29 -19.46 35.34 12.53
CA VAL A 29 -20.28 34.39 11.77
C VAL A 29 -19.78 32.98 12.04
N CYS A 30 -20.70 32.04 12.16
CA CYS A 30 -20.40 30.63 12.37
C CYS A 30 -19.72 30.02 11.12
N ALA A 31 -18.74 29.12 11.29
CA ALA A 31 -18.09 28.44 10.18
C ALA A 31 -19.02 27.46 9.44
N ASN A 32 -18.64 27.02 8.24
CA ASN A 32 -19.34 25.99 7.45
C ASN A 32 -20.83 26.30 7.14
N ASN A 33 -21.20 27.58 7.01
CA ASN A 33 -22.56 28.03 6.76
C ASN A 33 -23.57 27.60 7.85
N LEU A 34 -23.11 27.40 9.09
CA LEU A 34 -23.97 27.10 10.23
C LEU A 34 -24.77 28.34 10.66
N CYS A 35 -26.00 28.13 11.10
CA CYS A 35 -26.84 29.20 11.63
C CYS A 35 -26.31 29.68 12.99
N CYS A 36 -26.33 31.00 13.20
CA CYS A 36 -26.11 31.58 14.52
C CYS A 36 -27.44 31.62 15.26
N SER A 37 -27.59 30.77 16.28
CA SER A 37 -28.77 30.81 17.14
C SER A 37 -28.94 32.17 17.81
N GLN A 38 -30.15 32.44 18.31
CA GLN A 38 -30.45 33.61 19.15
C GLN A 38 -29.54 33.72 20.39
N PHE A 39 -28.95 32.59 20.83
CA PHE A 39 -28.08 32.51 22.00
C PHE A 39 -26.59 32.66 21.68
N GLY A 40 -26.24 32.84 20.40
CA GLY A 40 -24.87 33.13 19.98
C GLY A 40 -24.00 31.89 19.83
N TRP A 41 -24.58 30.79 19.36
CA TRP A 41 -23.88 29.53 19.12
C TRP A 41 -24.13 29.02 17.70
N CYS A 42 -23.13 28.39 17.12
CA CYS A 42 -23.17 27.78 15.78
C CYS A 42 -23.93 26.45 15.78
N GLY A 43 -24.85 26.24 14.83
CA GLY A 43 -25.51 24.95 14.62
C GLY A 43 -26.40 24.91 13.39
N ASN A 44 -26.93 23.73 13.05
CA ASN A 44 -27.74 23.51 11.83
C ASN A 44 -29.13 22.93 12.10
N THR A 45 -29.59 22.95 13.35
CA THR A 45 -30.94 22.48 13.71
C THR A 45 -31.93 23.67 13.73
N PRO A 46 -33.25 23.42 13.73
CA PRO A 46 -34.26 24.48 13.75
C PRO A 46 -34.11 25.47 14.92
N GLU A 47 -33.54 25.04 16.05
CA GLU A 47 -33.26 25.89 17.21
C GLU A 47 -32.17 26.94 16.91
N TYR A 48 -31.30 26.67 15.95
CA TYR A 48 -30.22 27.56 15.50
C TYR A 48 -30.61 28.36 14.26
N CYS A 49 -31.40 27.75 13.36
CA CYS A 49 -31.80 28.31 12.06
C CYS A 49 -33.22 28.90 12.05
N GLY A 50 -33.94 28.89 13.17
CA GLY A 50 -35.32 29.36 13.26
C GLY A 50 -35.44 30.89 13.17
N ASN A 51 -36.67 31.39 13.31
CA ASN A 51 -37.02 32.81 13.15
C ASN A 51 -36.27 33.79 14.08
N THR A 52 -35.63 33.29 15.14
CA THR A 52 -34.85 34.08 16.10
C THR A 52 -33.35 34.05 15.85
N CYS A 53 -32.90 33.37 14.80
CA CYS A 53 -31.50 33.31 14.38
C CYS A 53 -30.92 34.71 14.12
N GLN A 54 -29.65 34.90 14.48
CA GLN A 54 -28.96 36.19 14.35
C GLN A 54 -28.28 36.38 12.99
N SER A 55 -27.78 35.31 12.37
CA SER A 55 -27.11 35.35 11.06
C SER A 55 -27.05 33.95 10.45
N GLN A 56 -27.02 33.85 9.12
CA GLN A 56 -27.00 32.56 8.38
C GLN A 56 -28.28 31.73 8.58
N CYS A 57 -29.44 32.40 8.68
CA CYS A 57 -30.70 31.81 9.18
C CYS A 57 -31.52 31.01 8.15
N THR A 58 -31.01 30.83 6.94
CA THR A 58 -31.72 30.12 5.87
C THR A 58 -30.91 28.90 5.44
N SER A 59 -31.32 27.72 5.90
CA SER A 59 -30.83 26.44 5.37
C SER A 59 -31.47 26.15 4.01
N GLY A 60 -30.77 26.51 2.93
CA GLY A 60 -30.92 25.96 1.56
C GLY A 60 -32.10 26.43 0.70
N GLY A 61 -31.82 27.16 -0.39
CA GLY A 61 -32.79 27.44 -1.45
C GLY A 61 -32.21 28.20 -2.64
N GLY A 62 -31.67 27.47 -3.63
CA GLY A 62 -31.29 28.02 -4.95
C GLY A 62 -30.43 27.06 -5.78
N SER A 63 -30.90 26.69 -6.97
CA SER A 63 -30.19 25.95 -8.03
C SER A 63 -30.64 26.51 -9.38
N PRO A 64 -29.86 26.50 -10.49
CA PRO A 64 -28.40 26.48 -10.65
C PRO A 64 -27.89 27.61 -11.59
N THR A 65 -26.75 28.22 -11.29
CA THR A 65 -25.85 28.73 -12.36
C THR A 65 -24.40 28.53 -11.93
N THR A 66 -23.66 27.84 -12.79
CA THR A 66 -22.21 27.62 -12.76
C THR A 66 -21.43 28.93 -12.57
N PRO A 67 -20.38 28.92 -11.73
CA PRO A 67 -19.05 29.03 -12.32
C PRO A 67 -17.99 28.07 -11.72
N SER A 68 -17.01 27.78 -12.57
CA SER A 68 -15.77 27.02 -12.37
C SER A 68 -14.82 27.68 -11.32
N PRO A 69 -13.75 27.00 -10.86
CA PRO A 69 -13.42 26.84 -9.45
C PRO A 69 -12.39 27.85 -8.92
N THR A 70 -12.39 28.06 -7.60
CA THR A 70 -11.20 28.52 -6.86
C THR A 70 -10.98 27.58 -5.67
N PRO A 71 -9.77 27.03 -5.47
CA PRO A 71 -9.52 25.99 -4.48
C PRO A 71 -9.25 26.58 -3.08
N SER A 72 -10.03 26.13 -2.10
CA SER A 72 -9.72 26.22 -0.67
C SER A 72 -10.05 24.84 -0.09
N GLY A 73 -9.11 23.99 0.33
CA GLY A 73 -8.08 24.27 1.32
C GLY A 73 -8.41 23.43 2.56
N GLY A 74 -8.38 22.10 2.43
CA GLY A 74 -8.77 21.17 3.51
C GLY A 74 -8.42 19.71 3.22
N GLY A 75 -7.15 19.34 3.37
CA GLY A 75 -6.63 18.04 3.82
C GLY A 75 -7.00 16.69 3.17
N GLY A 76 -8.03 16.58 2.33
CA GLY A 76 -8.46 15.33 1.70
C GLY A 76 -7.85 15.17 0.31
N GLY A 77 -6.76 14.41 0.19
CA GLY A 77 -6.19 14.06 -1.13
C GLY A 77 -7.22 13.35 -2.03
N ASP A 78 -7.07 13.52 -3.35
CA ASP A 78 -7.90 12.89 -4.40
C ASP A 78 -8.04 11.37 -4.21
N VAL A 79 -9.15 10.77 -4.65
CA VAL A 79 -9.37 9.31 -4.55
C VAL A 79 -8.22 8.51 -5.20
N GLY A 80 -7.61 9.05 -6.27
CA GLY A 80 -6.45 8.47 -6.92
C GLY A 80 -5.19 8.37 -6.05
N SER A 81 -5.12 9.12 -4.94
CA SER A 81 -4.05 8.99 -3.95
C SER A 81 -4.18 7.75 -3.05
N LEU A 82 -5.39 7.18 -2.96
CA LEU A 82 -5.69 5.98 -2.15
C LEU A 82 -5.88 4.73 -3.01
N ILE A 83 -6.43 4.89 -4.22
CA ILE A 83 -6.62 3.81 -5.19
C ILE A 83 -5.89 4.19 -6.48
N SER A 84 -4.72 3.60 -6.71
CA SER A 84 -4.02 3.71 -8.00
C SER A 84 -4.72 2.87 -9.08
N ALA A 85 -4.37 3.08 -10.35
CA ALA A 85 -4.85 2.24 -11.45
C ALA A 85 -4.55 0.75 -11.21
N SER A 86 -3.34 0.43 -10.73
CA SER A 86 -2.94 -0.94 -10.39
C SER A 86 -3.74 -1.53 -9.23
N LEU A 87 -4.06 -0.72 -8.21
CA LEU A 87 -4.88 -1.16 -7.08
C LEU A 87 -6.33 -1.38 -7.49
N PHE A 88 -6.88 -0.49 -8.33
CA PHE A 88 -8.18 -0.67 -8.97
C PHE A 88 -8.22 -1.97 -9.78
N ASP A 89 -7.17 -2.25 -10.55
CA ASP A 89 -7.03 -3.50 -11.29
C ASP A 89 -7.00 -4.73 -10.38
N GLN A 90 -6.32 -4.64 -9.24
CA GLN A 90 -6.29 -5.72 -8.26
C GLN A 90 -7.65 -5.94 -7.58
N MET A 91 -8.33 -4.86 -7.20
CA MET A 91 -9.66 -4.92 -6.58
C MET A 91 -10.67 -5.54 -7.56
N LEU A 92 -10.67 -5.08 -8.81
CA LEU A 92 -11.58 -5.54 -9.86
C LEU A 92 -10.89 -6.48 -10.86
N LYS A 93 -10.13 -7.45 -10.33
CA LYS A 93 -9.22 -8.34 -11.08
C LYS A 93 -9.83 -9.02 -12.30
N TYR A 94 -11.05 -9.52 -12.19
CA TYR A 94 -11.69 -10.32 -13.24
C TYR A 94 -12.64 -9.52 -14.13
N ARG A 95 -12.76 -8.20 -13.95
CA ARG A 95 -13.75 -7.40 -14.70
C ARG A 95 -13.54 -7.40 -16.22
N ASN A 96 -12.29 -7.62 -16.66
CA ASN A 96 -11.86 -7.69 -18.06
C ASN A 96 -11.64 -9.12 -18.54
N ASP A 97 -12.08 -10.12 -17.76
CA ASP A 97 -12.07 -11.50 -18.23
C ASP A 97 -13.02 -11.61 -19.45
N PRO A 98 -12.64 -12.29 -20.54
CA PRO A 98 -13.49 -12.47 -21.71
C PRO A 98 -14.86 -13.11 -21.41
N ARG A 99 -15.00 -13.80 -20.29
CA ARG A 99 -16.26 -14.39 -19.83
C ARG A 99 -17.21 -13.37 -19.20
N CYS A 100 -16.71 -12.20 -18.82
CA CYS A 100 -17.52 -11.13 -18.24
C CYS A 100 -18.17 -10.30 -19.35
N LYS A 101 -19.49 -10.14 -19.28
CA LYS A 101 -20.23 -9.27 -20.22
C LYS A 101 -19.79 -7.80 -20.17
N SER A 102 -19.22 -7.38 -19.04
CA SER A 102 -18.69 -6.04 -18.82
C SER A 102 -17.21 -5.87 -19.21
N ASN A 103 -16.63 -6.82 -19.95
CA ASN A 103 -15.21 -6.77 -20.31
C ASN A 103 -14.86 -5.44 -21.00
N GLY A 104 -13.89 -4.72 -20.45
CA GLY A 104 -13.43 -3.42 -20.97
C GLY A 104 -14.31 -2.23 -20.60
N PHE A 105 -15.47 -2.45 -19.97
CA PHE A 105 -16.41 -1.39 -19.62
C PHE A 105 -15.92 -0.56 -18.42
N TYR A 106 -15.66 -1.21 -17.28
CA TYR A 106 -15.25 -0.52 -16.06
C TYR A 106 -13.77 -0.14 -16.12
N THR A 107 -13.47 1.14 -16.34
CA THR A 107 -12.09 1.64 -16.40
C THR A 107 -11.72 2.48 -15.18
N TYR A 108 -10.44 2.50 -14.84
CA TYR A 108 -9.92 3.33 -13.75
C TYR A 108 -10.19 4.82 -13.99
N ASN A 109 -10.00 5.29 -15.22
CA ASN A 109 -10.25 6.69 -15.59
C ASN A 109 -11.73 7.05 -15.42
N ALA A 110 -12.64 6.15 -15.79
CA ALA A 110 -14.08 6.37 -15.57
C ALA A 110 -14.42 6.44 -14.08
N PHE A 111 -13.84 5.56 -13.26
CA PHE A 111 -14.01 5.58 -11.80
C PHE A 111 -13.53 6.91 -11.18
N ILE A 112 -12.33 7.37 -11.53
CA ILE A 112 -11.77 8.63 -11.01
C ILE A 112 -12.57 9.84 -11.50
N ALA A 113 -12.98 9.87 -12.77
CA ALA A 113 -13.80 10.94 -13.32
C ALA A 113 -15.17 11.04 -12.61
N ALA A 114 -15.80 9.90 -12.34
CA ALA A 114 -17.04 9.83 -11.58
C ALA A 114 -16.82 10.28 -10.13
N ALA A 115 -15.80 9.76 -9.44
CA ALA A 115 -15.49 10.11 -8.05
C ALA A 115 -15.30 11.62 -7.84
N ARG A 116 -14.57 12.29 -8.75
CA ARG A 116 -14.36 13.75 -8.71
C ARG A 116 -15.64 14.57 -8.91
N SER A 117 -16.71 13.96 -9.40
CA SER A 117 -18.01 14.63 -9.55
C SER A 117 -18.82 14.70 -8.25
N PHE A 118 -18.39 14.02 -7.17
CA PHE A 118 -19.08 13.98 -5.89
C PHE A 118 -18.16 14.43 -4.76
N ASN A 119 -18.40 15.63 -4.24
CA ASN A 119 -17.66 16.14 -3.10
C ASN A 119 -17.85 15.23 -1.86
N GLY A 120 -16.76 14.94 -1.15
CA GLY A 120 -16.77 14.09 0.05
C GLY A 120 -16.61 12.59 -0.20
N PHE A 121 -16.96 12.07 -1.38
CA PHE A 121 -16.79 10.65 -1.69
C PHE A 121 -15.30 10.26 -1.68
N GLY A 122 -14.92 9.35 -0.77
CA GLY A 122 -13.54 8.88 -0.61
C GLY A 122 -12.54 9.96 -0.18
N THR A 123 -13.03 11.14 0.23
CA THR A 123 -12.22 12.32 0.56
C THR A 123 -12.54 12.88 1.96
N THR A 124 -13.61 12.40 2.60
CA THR A 124 -14.00 12.79 3.96
C THR A 124 -13.35 11.90 5.04
N GLY A 125 -12.83 12.53 6.10
CA GLY A 125 -12.25 11.84 7.26
C GLY A 125 -10.79 11.44 7.09
N ASP A 126 -10.28 10.68 8.06
CA ASP A 126 -8.89 10.19 8.05
C ASP A 126 -8.66 9.14 6.94
N VAL A 127 -7.38 8.81 6.68
CA VAL A 127 -7.01 7.84 5.62
C VAL A 127 -7.69 6.48 5.81
N THR A 128 -7.84 6.03 7.05
CA THR A 128 -8.51 4.75 7.38
C THR A 128 -9.98 4.80 6.99
N THR A 129 -10.67 5.90 7.32
CA THR A 129 -12.08 6.14 7.02
C THR A 129 -12.29 6.22 5.51
N ARG A 130 -11.44 6.96 4.79
CA ARG A 130 -11.50 7.07 3.32
C ARG A 130 -11.28 5.73 2.64
N LYS A 131 -10.27 4.95 3.06
CA LYS A 131 -10.05 3.58 2.57
C LYS A 131 -11.25 2.68 2.86
N ARG A 132 -11.83 2.78 4.06
CA ARG A 132 -12.97 1.98 4.49
C ARG A 132 -14.21 2.29 3.64
N GLU A 133 -14.45 3.56 3.37
CA GLU A 133 -15.50 4.00 2.45
C GLU A 133 -15.32 3.40 1.06
N LEU A 134 -14.12 3.53 0.48
CA LEU A 134 -13.84 3.02 -0.87
C LEU A 134 -13.96 1.49 -0.97
N ALA A 135 -13.50 0.76 0.05
CA ALA A 135 -13.68 -0.68 0.13
C ALA A 135 -15.16 -1.08 0.26
N ALA A 136 -15.93 -0.35 1.06
CA ALA A 136 -17.36 -0.61 1.25
C ALA A 136 -18.15 -0.33 -0.04
N PHE A 137 -17.88 0.81 -0.70
CA PHE A 137 -18.50 1.16 -1.97
C PHE A 137 -18.22 0.11 -3.04
N LEU A 138 -16.95 -0.18 -3.32
CA LEU A 138 -16.58 -1.16 -4.36
C LEU A 138 -17.07 -2.57 -4.02
N GLY A 139 -17.08 -2.94 -2.73
CA GLY A 139 -17.55 -4.25 -2.28
C GLY A 139 -19.02 -4.47 -2.58
N GLN A 140 -19.80 -3.40 -2.44
CA GLN A 140 -21.22 -3.40 -2.67
C GLN A 140 -21.58 -3.32 -4.16
N THR A 141 -20.88 -2.48 -4.93
CA THR A 141 -21.11 -2.34 -6.39
C THR A 141 -20.57 -3.53 -7.19
N SER A 142 -19.62 -4.30 -6.64
CA SER A 142 -19.16 -5.55 -7.28
C SER A 142 -20.22 -6.65 -7.25
N HIS A 143 -21.25 -6.48 -6.40
CA HIS A 143 -22.39 -7.40 -6.28
C HIS A 143 -23.68 -6.85 -6.93
N GLU A 144 -23.85 -5.53 -7.06
CA GLU A 144 -25.08 -4.90 -7.58
C GLU A 144 -24.92 -4.21 -8.94
N THR A 145 -25.95 -4.28 -9.77
CA THR A 145 -26.11 -3.42 -10.97
C THR A 145 -27.31 -2.48 -10.84
N THR A 146 -27.00 -1.26 -10.37
CA THR A 146 -27.57 0.09 -10.60
C THR A 146 -29.08 0.39 -10.58
N THR A 147 -29.44 1.52 -9.95
CA THR A 147 -30.46 2.49 -10.42
C THR A 147 -30.03 3.94 -10.07
N GLY A 148 -30.52 4.98 -10.77
CA GLY A 148 -30.15 6.38 -10.48
C GLY A 148 -31.12 7.46 -10.99
N LYS A 149 -31.23 8.57 -10.23
CA LYS A 149 -31.90 9.83 -10.63
C LYS A 149 -31.23 11.02 -9.90
N ALA A 150 -30.18 11.61 -10.50
CA ALA A 150 -29.66 12.99 -10.30
C ALA A 150 -28.15 13.14 -10.64
N ILE A 151 -27.69 12.54 -11.75
CA ILE A 151 -26.28 12.57 -12.15
C ILE A 151 -25.98 13.47 -13.36
N GLY A 152 -26.92 14.33 -13.74
CA GLY A 152 -26.81 15.19 -14.93
C GLY A 152 -26.97 14.45 -16.26
N ALA A 153 -27.42 13.19 -16.24
CA ALA A 153 -27.83 12.41 -17.40
C ALA A 153 -29.35 12.19 -17.34
N ASP A 154 -30.03 12.30 -18.49
CA ASP A 154 -31.46 12.00 -18.60
C ASP A 154 -31.70 10.48 -18.66
N LEU A 155 -31.65 9.86 -17.48
CA LEU A 155 -31.86 8.42 -17.32
C LEU A 155 -33.33 8.01 -17.35
N ILE A 156 -34.27 8.97 -17.34
CA ILE A 156 -35.70 8.68 -17.47
C ILE A 156 -35.99 8.30 -18.92
N ASN A 157 -35.49 9.09 -19.85
CA ASN A 157 -35.68 8.84 -21.27
C ASN A 157 -34.56 8.01 -21.90
N ASN A 158 -33.38 7.92 -21.25
CA ASN A 158 -32.22 7.17 -21.74
C ASN A 158 -31.60 6.27 -20.65
N PRO A 159 -32.36 5.28 -20.11
CA PRO A 159 -31.86 4.41 -19.05
C PRO A 159 -30.64 3.56 -19.47
N ASP A 160 -30.52 3.25 -20.77
CA ASP A 160 -29.44 2.44 -21.32
C ASP A 160 -28.05 3.11 -21.21
N LEU A 161 -27.99 4.42 -20.94
CA LEU A 161 -26.73 5.12 -20.66
C LEU A 161 -25.97 4.51 -19.48
N VAL A 162 -26.67 3.93 -18.51
CA VAL A 162 -26.04 3.28 -17.35
C VAL A 162 -25.23 2.03 -17.77
N ALA A 163 -25.63 1.38 -18.87
CA ALA A 163 -24.99 0.18 -19.41
C ALA A 163 -24.03 0.47 -20.57
N THR A 164 -24.00 1.69 -21.08
CA THR A 164 -23.21 2.07 -22.28
C THR A 164 -22.17 3.15 -22.04
N ASP A 165 -22.28 3.93 -20.95
CA ASP A 165 -21.27 4.90 -20.53
C ASP A 165 -20.73 4.53 -19.13
N PRO A 166 -19.43 4.19 -19.01
CA PRO A 166 -18.87 3.75 -17.74
C PRO A 166 -18.73 4.88 -16.70
N ILE A 167 -18.62 6.15 -17.13
CA ILE A 167 -18.62 7.30 -16.22
C ILE A 167 -20.03 7.46 -15.64
N ILE A 168 -21.06 7.41 -16.48
CA ILE A 168 -22.47 7.47 -16.04
C ILE A 168 -22.78 6.29 -15.11
N SER A 169 -22.31 5.08 -15.45
CA SER A 169 -22.44 3.89 -14.61
C SER A 169 -21.88 4.11 -13.20
N PHE A 170 -20.62 4.56 -13.07
CA PHE A 170 -20.05 4.89 -11.77
C PHE A 170 -20.76 6.05 -11.08
N LYS A 171 -21.16 7.08 -11.82
CA LYS A 171 -21.88 8.23 -11.25
C LYS A 171 -23.20 7.80 -10.62
N THR A 172 -23.98 6.91 -11.24
CA THR A 172 -25.25 6.43 -10.64
C THR A 172 -25.00 5.70 -9.32
N ALA A 173 -23.97 4.84 -9.27
CA ALA A 173 -23.60 4.12 -8.07
C ALA A 173 -23.14 5.08 -6.95
N ILE A 174 -22.25 6.04 -7.26
CA ILE A 174 -21.76 7.00 -6.26
C ILE A 174 -22.90 7.91 -5.81
N TRP A 175 -23.77 8.35 -6.71
CA TRP A 175 -24.95 9.12 -6.34
C TRP A 175 -25.82 8.38 -5.32
N PHE A 176 -26.13 7.10 -5.58
CA PHE A 176 -26.90 6.29 -4.64
C PHE A 176 -26.17 6.16 -3.29
N TRP A 177 -24.85 5.96 -3.32
CA TRP A 177 -24.02 5.85 -2.11
C TRP A 177 -24.05 7.11 -1.24
N MET A 178 -24.01 8.27 -1.88
CA MET A 178 -23.92 9.58 -1.23
C MET A 178 -25.29 10.16 -0.84
N THR A 179 -26.38 9.69 -1.44
CA THR A 179 -27.70 10.31 -1.30
C THR A 179 -28.60 9.52 -0.33
N PRO A 180 -29.08 10.14 0.77
CA PRO A 180 -30.09 9.52 1.61
C PRO A 180 -31.33 9.15 0.80
N GLN A 181 -31.88 7.97 1.04
CA GLN A 181 -33.12 7.52 0.39
C GLN A 181 -34.29 7.73 1.36
N ALA A 182 -35.53 7.62 0.87
CA ALA A 182 -36.71 7.75 1.74
C ALA A 182 -36.60 6.79 2.94
N ASN A 183 -36.57 7.36 4.14
CA ASN A 183 -36.41 6.66 5.43
C ASN A 183 -35.10 5.85 5.61
N LYS A 184 -34.06 6.12 4.81
CA LYS A 184 -32.75 5.46 4.91
C LYS A 184 -31.62 6.50 4.85
N PRO A 185 -30.62 6.45 5.74
CA PRO A 185 -29.46 7.34 5.63
C PRO A 185 -28.66 7.05 4.37
N SER A 186 -27.73 7.95 4.00
CA SER A 186 -26.76 7.65 2.96
C SER A 186 -25.76 6.60 3.44
N SER A 187 -25.27 5.74 2.54
CA SER A 187 -24.21 4.79 2.86
C SER A 187 -22.90 5.50 3.23
N HIS A 188 -22.65 6.67 2.63
CA HIS A 188 -21.56 7.57 2.97
C HIS A 188 -21.59 7.94 4.47
N ASP A 189 -22.68 8.53 4.95
CA ASP A 189 -22.79 8.99 6.34
C ASP A 189 -22.65 7.85 7.34
N VAL A 190 -23.14 6.65 6.99
CA VAL A 190 -22.97 5.45 7.82
C VAL A 190 -21.49 5.04 7.90
N ILE A 191 -20.79 4.93 6.78
CA ILE A 191 -19.42 4.40 6.77
C ILE A 191 -18.38 5.38 7.31
N ILE A 192 -18.64 6.69 7.22
CA ILE A 192 -17.77 7.72 7.81
C ILE A 192 -18.11 8.03 9.27
N GLY A 193 -19.22 7.49 9.79
CA GLY A 193 -19.61 7.61 11.20
C GLY A 193 -20.46 8.83 11.54
N ASN A 194 -21.01 9.53 10.54
CA ASN A 194 -21.91 10.67 10.74
C ASN A 194 -23.34 10.24 11.08
N TRP A 195 -23.76 9.04 10.66
CA TRP A 195 -25.07 8.52 11.01
C TRP A 195 -25.11 7.96 12.43
N ARG A 196 -26.13 8.36 13.20
CA ARG A 196 -26.43 7.82 14.53
C ARG A 196 -27.75 7.03 14.48
N PRO A 197 -27.79 5.78 14.96
CA PRO A 197 -28.99 4.98 14.97
C PRO A 197 -30.04 5.57 15.91
N SER A 198 -31.30 5.58 15.47
CA SER A 198 -32.42 5.89 16.36
C SER A 198 -32.69 4.75 17.35
N ALA A 199 -33.58 4.97 18.31
CA ALA A 199 -34.06 3.90 19.19
C ALA A 199 -34.75 2.77 18.40
N ALA A 200 -35.47 3.12 17.32
CA ALA A 200 -36.11 2.15 16.42
C ALA A 200 -35.07 1.34 15.63
N ASP A 201 -33.99 1.97 15.17
CA ASP A 201 -32.89 1.29 14.49
C ASP A 201 -32.19 0.31 15.42
N THR A 202 -31.85 0.76 16.62
CA THR A 202 -31.19 -0.07 17.63
C THR A 202 -32.06 -1.27 18.01
N SER A 203 -33.36 -1.07 18.21
CA SER A 203 -34.32 -2.15 18.51
C SER A 203 -34.46 -3.14 17.36
N ALA A 204 -34.26 -2.70 16.11
CA ALA A 204 -34.23 -3.55 14.93
C ALA A 204 -32.86 -4.18 14.63
N GLY A 205 -31.86 -4.03 15.53
CA GLY A 205 -30.51 -4.55 15.36
C GLY A 205 -29.66 -3.79 14.32
N ARG A 206 -30.12 -2.61 13.87
CA ARG A 206 -29.37 -1.76 12.93
C ARG A 206 -28.33 -0.93 13.69
N VAL A 207 -27.10 -1.42 13.69
CA VAL A 207 -25.93 -0.78 14.34
C VAL A 207 -24.97 -0.17 13.32
N PRO A 208 -24.22 0.91 13.65
CA PRO A 208 -23.27 1.52 12.73
C PRO A 208 -22.27 0.52 12.13
N GLY A 209 -22.09 0.57 10.80
CA GLY A 209 -21.12 -0.26 10.09
C GLY A 209 -21.66 -0.85 8.79
N TYR A 210 -20.87 -1.76 8.21
CA TYR A 210 -21.13 -2.32 6.88
C TYR A 210 -22.48 -3.07 6.76
N GLY A 211 -22.95 -3.69 7.84
CA GLY A 211 -24.24 -4.41 7.83
C GLY A 211 -25.44 -3.52 7.56
N VAL A 212 -25.45 -2.28 8.09
CA VAL A 212 -26.53 -1.32 7.81
C VAL A 212 -26.49 -0.83 6.36
N ILE A 213 -25.30 -0.78 5.74
CA ILE A 213 -25.16 -0.43 4.31
C ILE A 213 -25.84 -1.48 3.42
N THR A 214 -25.66 -2.77 3.71
CA THR A 214 -26.41 -3.84 3.03
C THR A 214 -27.91 -3.67 3.20
N ASN A 215 -28.36 -3.30 4.40
CA ASN A 215 -29.77 -3.05 4.69
C ASN A 215 -30.34 -1.85 3.91
N ILE A 216 -29.56 -0.78 3.76
CA ILE A 216 -29.93 0.41 2.97
C ILE A 216 -30.22 0.02 1.52
N ILE A 217 -29.33 -0.79 0.92
CA ILE A 217 -29.37 -1.07 -0.51
C ILE A 217 -30.46 -2.08 -0.84
N ASN A 218 -30.41 -3.29 -0.28
CA ASN A 218 -31.34 -4.37 -0.61
C ASN A 218 -31.89 -5.07 0.65
N GLY A 219 -32.02 -4.37 1.77
CA GLY A 219 -32.40 -4.97 3.05
C GLY A 219 -33.72 -5.76 3.03
N GLY A 220 -34.72 -5.30 2.26
CA GLY A 220 -35.99 -6.03 2.11
C GLY A 220 -35.92 -7.30 1.28
N LEU A 221 -34.82 -7.53 0.55
CA LEU A 221 -34.59 -8.72 -0.28
C LEU A 221 -33.54 -9.66 0.34
N GLU A 222 -32.59 -9.12 1.10
CA GLU A 222 -31.37 -9.84 1.52
C GLU A 222 -31.24 -9.99 3.04
N CYS A 223 -31.85 -9.12 3.86
CA CYS A 223 -31.70 -9.17 5.31
C CYS A 223 -32.86 -9.91 5.99
N GLY A 224 -32.57 -10.69 7.04
CA GLY A 224 -33.60 -11.42 7.80
C GLY A 224 -33.95 -12.81 7.25
N HIS A 225 -33.31 -13.23 6.17
CA HIS A 225 -33.47 -14.55 5.57
C HIS A 225 -32.17 -15.34 5.81
N GLY A 226 -32.20 -16.33 6.73
CA GLY A 226 -31.02 -17.00 7.30
C GLY A 226 -30.11 -17.80 6.36
N SER A 227 -30.22 -17.64 5.04
CA SER A 227 -29.48 -18.41 4.03
C SER A 227 -29.24 -17.66 2.71
N ASP A 228 -29.25 -16.33 2.69
CA ASP A 228 -28.97 -15.58 1.46
C ASP A 228 -27.45 -15.44 1.20
N ASN A 229 -26.95 -16.17 0.21
CA ASN A 229 -25.54 -16.14 -0.20
C ASN A 229 -25.10 -14.74 -0.68
N ARG A 230 -26.03 -13.87 -1.10
CA ARG A 230 -25.72 -12.50 -1.55
C ARG A 230 -25.10 -11.65 -0.45
N VAL A 231 -25.60 -11.79 0.78
CA VAL A 231 -25.03 -11.09 1.94
C VAL A 231 -23.61 -11.61 2.23
N ALA A 232 -23.40 -12.92 2.11
CA ALA A 232 -22.08 -13.52 2.29
C ALA A 232 -21.09 -13.05 1.22
N ASP A 233 -21.51 -12.96 -0.04
CA ASP A 233 -20.68 -12.49 -1.15
C ASP A 233 -20.27 -11.02 -0.97
N ARG A 234 -21.20 -10.14 -0.57
CA ARG A 234 -20.89 -8.75 -0.22
C ARG A 234 -19.87 -8.63 0.90
N ILE A 235 -20.01 -9.44 1.94
CA ILE A 235 -19.05 -9.49 3.05
C ILE A 235 -17.69 -9.96 2.52
N GLY A 236 -17.67 -10.96 1.63
CA GLY A 236 -16.46 -11.47 0.98
C GLY A 236 -15.73 -10.39 0.18
N PHE A 237 -16.44 -9.64 -0.66
CA PHE A 237 -15.84 -8.52 -1.41
C PHE A 237 -15.34 -7.41 -0.50
N TYR A 238 -16.13 -6.98 0.48
CA TYR A 238 -15.71 -5.94 1.42
C TYR A 238 -14.47 -6.33 2.21
N LYS A 239 -14.40 -7.58 2.69
CA LYS A 239 -13.20 -8.12 3.34
C LYS A 239 -12.00 -8.12 2.38
N ARG A 240 -12.16 -8.68 1.19
CA ARG A 240 -11.08 -8.68 0.20
C ARG A 240 -10.56 -7.28 -0.12
N TYR A 241 -11.43 -6.27 -0.19
CA TYR A 241 -11.05 -4.89 -0.48
C TYR A 241 -10.44 -4.17 0.70
N CYS A 242 -10.96 -4.38 1.89
CA CYS A 242 -10.30 -3.91 3.10
C CYS A 242 -8.91 -4.55 3.26
N ASP A 243 -8.70 -5.82 2.88
CA ASP A 243 -7.36 -6.45 2.87
C ASP A 243 -6.43 -5.78 1.85
N ILE A 244 -6.90 -5.62 0.61
CA ILE A 244 -6.14 -4.96 -0.47
C ILE A 244 -5.75 -3.52 -0.10
N LEU A 245 -6.61 -2.80 0.62
CA LEU A 245 -6.34 -1.43 1.09
C LEU A 245 -5.54 -1.38 2.41
N GLY A 246 -5.22 -2.53 3.02
CA GLY A 246 -4.44 -2.63 4.25
C GLY A 246 -5.20 -2.34 5.55
N LEU A 247 -6.52 -2.51 5.57
CA LEU A 247 -7.39 -2.19 6.71
C LEU A 247 -7.48 -3.32 7.76
N PHE A 248 -7.28 -4.59 7.38
CA PHE A 248 -7.29 -5.70 8.36
C PHE A 248 -5.99 -5.85 9.16
N SER A 249 -4.93 -5.15 8.75
CA SER A 249 -3.72 -5.02 9.57
C SER A 249 -3.94 -4.19 10.84
N LEU A 250 -5.08 -3.49 10.97
CA LEU A 250 -5.43 -2.63 12.12
C LEU A 250 -6.41 -3.29 13.11
N ILE A 251 -7.29 -4.19 12.67
CA ILE A 251 -8.29 -4.82 13.58
C ILE A 251 -7.68 -5.94 14.43
N LEU A 252 -6.75 -6.72 13.88
CA LEU A 252 -5.90 -7.63 14.66
C LEU A 252 -4.89 -6.87 15.54
N PHE A 253 -4.59 -5.62 15.18
CA PHE A 253 -3.73 -4.74 15.97
C PHE A 253 -4.40 -4.31 17.28
N PHE A 254 -5.69 -3.95 17.26
CA PHE A 254 -6.40 -3.47 18.45
C PHE A 254 -6.72 -4.55 19.49
N LEU A 255 -6.98 -5.81 19.07
CA LEU A 255 -7.16 -6.94 20.00
C LEU A 255 -5.81 -7.49 20.52
N ALA A 256 -4.72 -7.35 19.75
CA ALA A 256 -3.38 -7.69 20.22
C ALA A 256 -2.74 -6.57 21.08
N PHE A 257 -3.16 -5.30 20.93
CA PHE A 257 -2.58 -4.14 21.61
C PHE A 257 -2.74 -4.17 23.13
N PHE A 258 -3.77 -4.87 23.63
CA PHE A 258 -3.98 -5.00 25.07
C PHE A 258 -3.17 -6.14 25.72
N LEU A 259 -2.53 -7.01 24.92
CA LEU A 259 -1.86 -8.20 25.45
C LEU A 259 -0.37 -8.28 25.15
N LEU A 260 0.17 -7.66 24.11
CA LEU A 260 1.61 -7.72 23.82
C LEU A 260 2.12 -6.40 23.22
N GLY A 261 3.17 -5.84 23.82
CA GLY A 261 3.72 -4.54 23.51
C GLY A 261 4.37 -4.41 22.12
N THR A 262 4.56 -3.13 21.74
CA THR A 262 5.32 -2.59 20.61
C THR A 262 4.89 -3.06 19.22
N SER A 263 4.37 -2.12 18.43
CA SER A 263 4.23 -2.24 16.97
C SER A 263 5.54 -2.72 16.36
N ALA A 264 5.55 -3.93 15.78
CA ALA A 264 6.65 -4.32 14.91
C ALA A 264 6.58 -3.43 13.66
N ASP A 265 7.47 -2.44 13.58
CA ASP A 265 7.73 -1.74 12.33
C ASP A 265 8.06 -2.79 11.27
N ASP A 266 7.34 -2.81 10.16
CA ASP A 266 7.65 -3.67 9.02
C ASP A 266 8.26 -2.85 7.86
N VAL A 267 8.73 -3.55 6.82
CA VAL A 267 9.39 -2.93 5.67
C VAL A 267 8.49 -1.93 4.92
N THR A 268 7.17 -2.05 5.04
CA THR A 268 6.20 -1.17 4.35
C THR A 268 6.19 0.24 4.90
N SER A 269 6.69 0.44 6.13
CA SER A 269 6.94 1.77 6.72
C SER A 269 8.07 2.54 6.03
N VAL A 270 8.97 1.83 5.31
CA VAL A 270 10.17 2.38 4.68
C VAL A 270 9.99 2.56 3.17
N ILE A 271 9.38 1.55 2.53
CA ILE A 271 9.18 1.52 1.08
C ILE A 271 7.73 1.18 0.77
N SER A 272 7.01 2.14 0.20
CA SER A 272 5.66 1.92 -0.33
C SER A 272 5.70 1.21 -1.69
N SER A 273 4.56 0.68 -2.12
CA SER A 273 4.40 0.13 -3.49
C SER A 273 4.77 1.17 -4.57
N SER A 274 4.40 2.45 -4.37
CA SER A 274 4.74 3.53 -5.31
C SER A 274 6.24 3.83 -5.36
N LEU A 275 6.94 3.77 -4.21
CA LEU A 275 8.39 3.93 -4.18
C LEU A 275 9.11 2.74 -4.80
N PHE A 276 8.63 1.51 -4.54
CA PHE A 276 9.11 0.29 -5.21
C PHE A 276 8.95 0.38 -6.73
N ASP A 277 7.79 0.83 -7.22
CA ASP A 277 7.55 1.05 -8.64
C ASP A 277 8.41 2.16 -9.23
N LYS A 278 8.66 3.24 -8.49
CA LYS A 278 9.55 4.32 -8.92
C LYS A 278 11.01 3.86 -8.99
N MET A 279 11.46 3.06 -8.03
CA MET A 279 12.79 2.45 -8.01
C MET A 279 12.91 1.48 -9.20
N LEU A 280 12.01 0.52 -9.32
CA LEU A 280 12.08 -0.54 -10.34
C LEU A 280 11.16 -0.24 -11.54
N LYS A 281 11.32 0.96 -12.11
CA LYS A 281 10.41 1.57 -13.10
C LYS A 281 10.19 0.70 -14.34
N TYR A 282 11.26 0.14 -14.91
CA TYR A 282 11.20 -0.61 -16.16
C TYR A 282 11.16 -2.14 -16.00
N ARG A 283 11.05 -2.69 -14.78
CA ARG A 283 11.04 -4.15 -14.57
C ARG A 283 9.91 -4.88 -15.32
N ASN A 284 8.80 -4.18 -15.58
CA ASN A 284 7.63 -4.68 -16.32
C ASN A 284 7.59 -4.19 -17.78
N ASP A 285 8.69 -3.63 -18.28
CA ASP A 285 8.79 -3.30 -19.69
C ASP A 285 8.76 -4.60 -20.53
N PRO A 286 8.08 -4.63 -21.69
CA PRO A 286 8.05 -5.82 -22.56
C PRO A 286 9.44 -6.33 -23.00
N ARG A 287 10.49 -5.49 -22.94
CA ARG A 287 11.87 -5.91 -23.21
C ARG A 287 12.48 -6.74 -22.08
N CYS A 288 11.93 -6.66 -20.87
CA CYS A 288 12.41 -7.39 -19.72
C CYS A 288 11.86 -8.82 -19.67
N LYS A 289 12.76 -9.77 -19.39
CA LYS A 289 12.41 -11.19 -19.23
C LYS A 289 11.64 -11.45 -17.94
N SER A 290 11.68 -10.51 -17.01
CA SER A 290 10.98 -10.54 -15.73
C SER A 290 9.59 -9.88 -15.74
N ASN A 291 9.08 -9.44 -16.89
CA ASN A 291 7.85 -8.68 -16.97
C ASN A 291 6.68 -9.40 -16.25
N GLY A 292 6.14 -8.77 -15.21
CA GLY A 292 5.04 -9.30 -14.39
C GLY A 292 5.47 -10.25 -13.26
N PHE A 293 6.75 -10.58 -13.15
CA PHE A 293 7.26 -11.53 -12.15
C PHE A 293 7.50 -10.85 -10.78
N TYR A 294 8.33 -9.80 -10.73
CA TYR A 294 8.71 -9.16 -9.47
C TYR A 294 7.64 -8.17 -9.00
N THR A 295 6.82 -8.60 -8.04
CA THR A 295 5.75 -7.77 -7.45
C THR A 295 6.13 -7.23 -6.08
N TYR A 296 5.59 -6.07 -5.72
CA TYR A 296 5.77 -5.47 -4.40
C TYR A 296 5.28 -6.40 -3.27
N ASN A 297 4.13 -7.07 -3.47
CA ASN A 297 3.59 -7.99 -2.47
C ASN A 297 4.52 -9.19 -2.24
N ALA A 298 5.10 -9.76 -3.31
CA ALA A 298 6.07 -10.85 -3.16
C ALA A 298 7.32 -10.41 -2.38
N PHE A 299 7.79 -9.17 -2.58
CA PHE A 299 8.86 -8.59 -1.79
C PHE A 299 8.47 -8.43 -0.31
N VAL A 300 7.30 -7.85 -0.01
CA VAL A 300 6.82 -7.64 1.36
C VAL A 300 6.62 -8.97 2.09
N ASP A 301 6.00 -9.95 1.43
CA ASP A 301 5.76 -11.28 2.01
C ASP A 301 7.07 -12.04 2.26
N ALA A 302 8.06 -11.87 1.38
CA ALA A 302 9.39 -12.40 1.62
C ALA A 302 10.08 -11.70 2.81
N ALA A 303 10.05 -10.36 2.85
CA ALA A 303 10.67 -9.56 3.91
C ALA A 303 10.14 -9.90 5.31
N LYS A 304 8.84 -10.18 5.45
CA LYS A 304 8.22 -10.65 6.71
C LYS A 304 8.83 -11.94 7.27
N SER A 305 9.54 -12.72 6.45
CA SER A 305 10.22 -13.94 6.89
C SER A 305 11.60 -13.68 7.52
N PHE A 306 12.11 -12.45 7.48
CA PHE A 306 13.46 -12.10 7.94
C PHE A 306 13.42 -10.93 8.92
N ASN A 307 13.39 -11.27 10.21
CA ASN A 307 13.40 -10.27 11.27
C ASN A 307 14.63 -9.35 11.15
N GLY A 308 14.42 -8.04 11.28
CA GLY A 308 15.47 -7.02 11.21
C GLY A 308 15.72 -6.44 9.81
N PHE A 309 15.36 -7.14 8.72
CA PHE A 309 15.53 -6.62 7.36
C PHE A 309 14.65 -5.38 7.14
N GLY A 310 15.27 -4.23 6.83
CA GLY A 310 14.56 -2.96 6.63
C GLY A 310 13.92 -2.39 7.90
N THR A 311 14.19 -2.97 9.07
CA THR A 311 13.54 -2.65 10.35
C THR A 311 14.55 -2.43 11.48
N THR A 312 15.84 -2.60 11.19
CA THR A 312 16.95 -2.36 12.13
C THR A 312 17.44 -0.92 12.07
N GLY A 313 17.65 -0.32 13.24
CA GLY A 313 18.17 1.03 13.37
C GLY A 313 17.12 2.12 13.15
N ASP A 314 17.59 3.36 13.02
CA ASP A 314 16.73 4.52 12.73
C ASP A 314 16.20 4.52 11.29
N ILE A 315 15.23 5.40 10.99
CA ILE A 315 14.60 5.44 9.67
C ILE A 315 15.61 5.69 8.53
N THR A 316 16.69 6.45 8.79
CA THR A 316 17.75 6.70 7.83
C THR A 316 18.51 5.42 7.51
N THR A 317 18.84 4.62 8.52
CA THR A 317 19.53 3.34 8.39
C THR A 317 18.66 2.32 7.67
N ARG A 318 17.37 2.25 8.02
CA ARG A 318 16.41 1.36 7.34
C ARG A 318 16.25 1.69 5.86
N LYS A 319 16.09 2.98 5.53
CA LYS A 319 16.06 3.44 4.12
C LYS A 319 17.34 3.13 3.38
N ARG A 320 18.50 3.30 4.02
CA ARG A 320 19.81 2.98 3.44
C ARG A 320 19.96 1.48 3.18
N GLU A 321 19.51 0.63 4.09
CA GLU A 321 19.48 -0.82 3.88
C GLU A 321 18.63 -1.19 2.67
N ILE A 322 17.41 -0.63 2.55
CA ILE A 322 16.54 -0.89 1.41
C ILE A 322 17.16 -0.39 0.11
N ALA A 323 17.75 0.82 0.10
CA ALA A 323 18.47 1.33 -1.06
C ALA A 323 19.64 0.41 -1.45
N ALA A 324 20.40 -0.10 -0.48
CA ALA A 324 21.56 -0.94 -0.73
C ALA A 324 21.17 -2.33 -1.23
N PHE A 325 20.17 -2.97 -0.60
CA PHE A 325 19.63 -4.25 -1.05
C PHE A 325 19.16 -4.17 -2.49
N PHE A 326 18.26 -3.22 -2.80
CA PHE A 326 17.77 -3.03 -4.16
C PHE A 326 18.87 -2.59 -5.12
N GLY A 327 19.85 -1.82 -4.65
CA GLY A 327 21.01 -1.40 -5.44
C GLY A 327 21.79 -2.59 -5.98
N GLN A 328 22.13 -3.52 -5.09
CA GLN A 328 22.88 -4.72 -5.43
C GLN A 328 22.07 -5.65 -6.32
N THR A 329 20.84 -5.97 -5.92
CA THR A 329 20.01 -6.91 -6.69
C THR A 329 19.56 -6.34 -8.03
N SER A 330 19.49 -5.02 -8.17
CA SER A 330 19.23 -4.38 -9.47
C SER A 330 20.39 -4.56 -10.43
N HIS A 331 21.63 -4.46 -9.96
CA HIS A 331 22.81 -4.76 -10.77
C HIS A 331 22.78 -6.21 -11.27
N GLU A 332 22.56 -7.16 -10.35
CA GLU A 332 22.50 -8.60 -10.68
C GLU A 332 21.44 -8.94 -11.74
N THR A 333 20.42 -8.10 -11.87
CA THR A 333 19.27 -8.35 -12.76
C THR A 333 19.06 -7.23 -13.77
N THR A 334 20.09 -6.41 -14.01
CA THR A 334 19.96 -5.22 -14.85
C THR A 334 19.71 -5.58 -16.31
N GLY A 335 18.80 -4.86 -16.95
CA GLY A 335 18.66 -4.80 -18.40
C GLY A 335 19.05 -3.43 -18.96
N GLY A 336 19.76 -2.62 -18.16
CA GLY A 336 20.12 -1.25 -18.52
C GLY A 336 21.26 -1.16 -19.54
N TRP A 337 21.24 -0.10 -20.32
CA TRP A 337 22.31 0.30 -21.23
C TRP A 337 22.52 1.81 -21.14
N PRO A 338 23.64 2.36 -21.65
CA PRO A 338 23.98 3.78 -21.43
C PRO A 338 22.91 4.79 -21.88
N SER A 339 22.20 4.50 -22.98
CA SER A 339 21.14 5.34 -23.54
C SER A 339 19.73 4.84 -23.21
N ALA A 340 19.56 4.02 -22.17
CA ALA A 340 18.25 3.51 -21.79
C ALA A 340 17.32 4.65 -21.34
N PRO A 341 16.00 4.54 -21.57
CA PRO A 341 15.03 5.49 -21.02
C PRO A 341 15.21 5.66 -19.50
N ASP A 342 15.28 6.91 -19.04
CA ASP A 342 15.62 7.31 -17.66
C ASP A 342 16.99 6.82 -17.13
N GLY A 343 17.90 6.47 -18.03
CA GLY A 343 19.25 6.02 -17.73
C GLY A 343 19.34 4.54 -17.31
N PRO A 344 20.56 3.97 -17.26
CA PRO A 344 20.76 2.54 -17.00
C PRO A 344 20.22 2.10 -15.63
N TYR A 345 20.23 2.99 -14.64
CA TYR A 345 19.85 2.68 -13.26
C TYR A 345 18.34 2.61 -13.01
N ALA A 346 17.51 2.81 -14.05
CA ALA A 346 16.05 2.58 -13.98
C ALA A 346 15.64 1.15 -14.40
N TRP A 347 16.62 0.33 -14.80
CA TRP A 347 16.44 -0.96 -15.48
C TRP A 347 16.85 -2.17 -14.64
N GLY A 348 16.90 -2.03 -13.32
CA GLY A 348 17.05 -3.14 -12.40
C GLY A 348 15.86 -4.09 -12.45
N TYR A 349 16.05 -5.34 -12.02
CA TYR A 349 14.99 -6.37 -11.99
C TYR A 349 14.41 -6.70 -13.36
N CYS A 350 15.18 -6.57 -14.43
CA CYS A 350 14.78 -6.89 -15.81
C CYS A 350 14.98 -8.38 -16.16
N LEU A 351 15.89 -9.05 -15.44
CA LEU A 351 16.23 -10.47 -15.60
C LEU A 351 15.76 -11.30 -14.40
N ILE A 352 15.40 -12.57 -14.65
CA ILE A 352 15.12 -13.56 -13.60
C ILE A 352 16.25 -14.58 -13.50
N THR A 353 16.74 -15.05 -14.65
CA THR A 353 17.77 -16.09 -14.73
C THR A 353 19.00 -15.57 -15.43
N GLU A 354 20.15 -16.11 -15.06
CA GLU A 354 21.43 -15.92 -15.74
C GLU A 354 21.27 -16.15 -17.25
N THR A 355 21.94 -15.32 -18.06
CA THR A 355 21.89 -15.41 -19.52
C THR A 355 22.62 -16.64 -20.03
N ASN A 356 23.82 -16.91 -19.50
CA ASN A 356 24.67 -18.03 -19.89
C ASN A 356 24.58 -19.16 -18.86
N LYS A 357 23.50 -19.94 -18.91
CA LYS A 357 23.19 -20.96 -17.91
C LYS A 357 24.21 -22.10 -17.91
N LEU A 358 24.95 -22.26 -16.80
CA LEU A 358 25.80 -23.42 -16.53
C LEU A 358 25.24 -24.27 -15.38
N THR A 359 25.83 -25.43 -15.13
CA THR A 359 25.32 -26.35 -14.10
C THR A 359 25.61 -25.87 -12.68
N TYR A 360 26.75 -25.21 -12.44
CA TYR A 360 27.20 -24.75 -11.11
C TYR A 360 27.04 -25.81 -10.01
N CYS A 361 27.41 -27.05 -10.32
CA CYS A 361 27.43 -28.15 -9.37
C CYS A 361 28.86 -28.35 -8.88
N THR A 362 29.07 -28.18 -7.58
CA THR A 362 30.32 -28.52 -6.89
C THR A 362 30.08 -29.73 -6.00
N ALA A 363 30.93 -30.76 -6.10
CA ALA A 363 30.81 -31.97 -5.29
C ALA A 363 30.75 -31.62 -3.79
N SER A 364 29.70 -32.09 -3.11
CA SER A 364 29.47 -31.83 -1.69
C SER A 364 28.65 -32.94 -1.09
N ASN A 365 29.09 -33.47 0.06
CA ASN A 365 28.32 -34.45 0.83
C ASN A 365 27.13 -33.80 1.54
N GLN A 366 27.27 -32.52 1.93
CA GLN A 366 26.23 -31.79 2.66
C GLN A 366 25.14 -31.25 1.74
N TRP A 367 25.52 -30.81 0.53
CA TRP A 367 24.63 -30.22 -0.45
C TRP A 367 24.81 -30.90 -1.81
N PRO A 368 24.50 -32.21 -1.93
CA PRO A 368 24.72 -32.95 -3.17
C PRO A 368 23.86 -32.38 -4.31
N CYS A 369 24.41 -32.38 -5.52
CA CYS A 369 23.66 -31.95 -6.69
C CYS A 369 22.58 -32.97 -7.03
N ALA A 370 21.33 -32.51 -7.13
CA ALA A 370 20.23 -33.37 -7.56
C ALA A 370 20.40 -33.76 -9.04
N PRO A 371 20.16 -35.04 -9.41
CA PRO A 371 20.28 -35.49 -10.79
C PRO A 371 19.47 -34.62 -11.77
N GLY A 372 20.12 -34.19 -12.85
CA GLY A 372 19.48 -33.38 -13.90
C GLY A 372 19.16 -31.93 -13.52
N LYS A 373 19.57 -31.45 -12.33
CA LYS A 373 19.34 -30.07 -11.89
C LYS A 373 20.57 -29.20 -12.12
N GLN A 374 20.31 -27.91 -12.36
CA GLN A 374 21.32 -26.88 -12.60
C GLN A 374 21.11 -25.70 -11.64
N TYR A 375 22.20 -25.17 -11.11
CA TYR A 375 22.24 -24.15 -10.08
C TYR A 375 22.80 -22.81 -10.58
N TYR A 376 22.52 -22.46 -11.84
CA TYR A 376 22.79 -21.14 -12.40
C TYR A 376 22.06 -20.01 -11.66
N GLY A 377 22.48 -18.77 -11.91
CA GLY A 377 21.92 -17.59 -11.28
C GLY A 377 20.41 -17.47 -11.44
N ARG A 378 19.67 -17.39 -10.33
CA ARG A 378 18.22 -17.10 -10.33
C ARG A 378 17.84 -16.05 -9.29
N GLY A 379 16.81 -15.29 -9.62
CA GLY A 379 16.20 -14.30 -8.73
C GLY A 379 17.05 -13.04 -8.53
N PRO A 380 16.67 -12.18 -7.56
CA PRO A 380 17.24 -10.85 -7.41
C PRO A 380 18.74 -10.84 -7.09
N ILE A 381 19.24 -11.83 -6.36
CA ILE A 381 20.67 -11.91 -6.01
C ILE A 381 21.45 -12.83 -6.96
N GLN A 382 20.82 -13.30 -8.04
CA GLN A 382 21.36 -14.33 -8.93
C GLN A 382 21.98 -15.51 -8.14
N LEU A 383 21.19 -16.11 -7.23
CA LEU A 383 21.63 -17.20 -6.38
C LEU A 383 22.24 -18.31 -7.26
N THR A 384 23.49 -18.67 -7.01
CA THR A 384 24.29 -19.57 -7.86
C THR A 384 25.00 -20.61 -7.01
N HIS A 385 25.20 -21.82 -7.55
CA HIS A 385 25.78 -23.02 -6.92
C HIS A 385 24.90 -23.81 -5.94
N ASN A 386 24.98 -25.14 -6.04
CA ASN A 386 24.27 -26.08 -5.15
C ASN A 386 24.51 -25.81 -3.65
N TYR A 387 25.73 -25.43 -3.28
CA TYR A 387 26.08 -25.11 -1.90
C TYR A 387 25.48 -23.79 -1.39
N ASN A 388 24.85 -22.98 -2.25
CA ASN A 388 24.03 -21.83 -1.85
C ASN A 388 22.54 -22.16 -1.92
N TYR A 389 22.08 -22.89 -2.94
CA TYR A 389 20.68 -23.33 -3.05
C TYR A 389 20.27 -24.24 -1.88
N GLY A 390 21.14 -25.17 -1.46
CA GLY A 390 20.91 -26.05 -0.33
C GLY A 390 20.60 -25.31 0.99
N PRO A 391 21.53 -24.50 1.53
CA PRO A 391 21.30 -23.77 2.77
C PRO A 391 20.21 -22.70 2.63
N ALA A 392 20.06 -22.04 1.48
CA ALA A 392 18.96 -21.11 1.25
C ALA A 392 17.60 -21.80 1.36
N GLY A 393 17.45 -22.94 0.68
CA GLY A 393 16.24 -23.75 0.71
C GLY A 393 15.90 -24.22 2.12
N LYS A 394 16.90 -24.75 2.84
CA LYS A 394 16.75 -25.14 4.24
C LYS A 394 16.27 -23.98 5.13
N ALA A 395 16.86 -22.79 4.96
CA ALA A 395 16.52 -21.62 5.77
C ALA A 395 15.08 -21.11 5.53
N ILE A 396 14.58 -21.22 4.30
CA ILE A 396 13.25 -20.72 3.92
C ILE A 396 12.17 -21.80 3.89
N GLY A 397 12.51 -23.04 4.25
CA GLY A 397 11.58 -24.19 4.30
C GLY A 397 11.16 -24.72 2.93
N VAL A 398 12.03 -24.64 1.91
CA VAL A 398 11.75 -25.06 0.54
C VAL A 398 12.88 -25.95 0.01
N ASP A 399 12.56 -27.05 -0.66
CA ASP A 399 13.58 -27.89 -1.32
C ASP A 399 14.09 -27.24 -2.62
N LEU A 400 15.06 -26.35 -2.48
CA LEU A 400 15.74 -25.69 -3.59
C LEU A 400 16.88 -26.53 -4.18
N LEU A 401 17.32 -27.58 -3.49
CA LEU A 401 18.36 -28.47 -4.00
C LEU A 401 17.77 -29.43 -5.05
N GLY A 402 16.60 -30.00 -4.75
CA GLY A 402 15.81 -30.81 -5.67
C GLY A 402 14.98 -30.00 -6.67
N ASN A 403 14.58 -28.77 -6.33
CA ASN A 403 13.76 -27.92 -7.21
C ASN A 403 14.25 -26.46 -7.31
N PRO A 404 15.44 -26.21 -7.90
CA PRO A 404 16.03 -24.88 -7.97
C PRO A 404 15.23 -23.89 -8.84
N ASP A 405 14.40 -24.36 -9.78
CA ASP A 405 13.58 -23.52 -10.65
C ASP A 405 12.49 -22.74 -9.91
N GLN A 406 12.17 -23.10 -8.66
CA GLN A 406 11.25 -22.33 -7.83
C GLN A 406 11.72 -20.88 -7.61
N VAL A 407 13.04 -20.65 -7.58
CA VAL A 407 13.61 -19.30 -7.46
C VAL A 407 13.27 -18.42 -8.68
N ALA A 408 13.02 -19.03 -9.85
CA ALA A 408 12.67 -18.32 -11.09
C ALA A 408 11.18 -18.38 -11.47
N THR A 409 10.36 -19.14 -10.72
CA THR A 409 8.93 -19.35 -11.02
C THR A 409 8.00 -18.90 -9.91
N ASN A 410 8.51 -18.70 -8.69
CA ASN A 410 7.76 -18.15 -7.57
C ASN A 410 8.44 -16.85 -7.07
N PRO A 411 7.83 -15.67 -7.25
CA PRO A 411 8.49 -14.41 -6.93
C PRO A 411 8.73 -14.22 -5.43
N THR A 412 7.88 -14.76 -4.55
CA THR A 412 8.10 -14.70 -3.10
C THR A 412 9.30 -15.55 -2.71
N ILE A 413 9.44 -16.77 -3.24
CA ILE A 413 10.65 -17.60 -3.03
C ILE A 413 11.88 -16.89 -3.58
N SER A 414 11.76 -16.26 -4.76
CA SER A 414 12.82 -15.47 -5.38
C SER A 414 13.33 -14.35 -4.47
N PHE A 415 12.44 -13.56 -3.88
CA PHE A 415 12.84 -12.55 -2.91
C PHE A 415 13.37 -13.16 -1.61
N LYS A 416 12.80 -14.27 -1.13
CA LYS A 416 13.29 -14.94 0.09
C LYS A 416 14.73 -15.39 -0.05
N THR A 417 15.15 -15.92 -1.20
CA THR A 417 16.56 -16.32 -1.39
C THR A 417 17.50 -15.12 -1.40
N ALA A 418 17.09 -14.00 -2.01
CA ALA A 418 17.88 -12.77 -2.00
C ALA A 418 18.02 -12.17 -0.61
N ILE A 419 16.93 -12.11 0.17
CA ILE A 419 16.96 -11.59 1.54
C ILE A 419 17.72 -12.56 2.45
N TRP A 420 17.57 -13.88 2.27
CA TRP A 420 18.40 -14.86 2.98
C TRP A 420 19.89 -14.60 2.77
N PHE A 421 20.33 -14.42 1.51
CA PHE A 421 21.74 -14.14 1.22
C PHE A 421 22.19 -12.84 1.90
N TRP A 422 21.36 -11.79 1.84
CA TRP A 422 21.63 -10.49 2.46
C TRP A 422 21.80 -10.58 3.98
N MET A 423 20.98 -11.40 4.63
CA MET A 423 20.90 -11.52 6.09
C MET A 423 21.86 -12.56 6.68
N THR A 424 22.48 -13.42 5.86
CA THR A 424 23.23 -14.58 6.34
C THR A 424 24.74 -14.38 6.18
N PRO A 425 25.53 -14.33 7.27
CA PRO A 425 26.98 -14.38 7.22
C PRO A 425 27.47 -15.70 6.58
N GLN A 426 28.56 -15.66 5.83
CA GLN A 426 29.09 -16.83 5.12
C GLN A 426 30.61 -16.93 5.31
N GLY A 427 31.07 -17.93 6.06
CA GLY A 427 32.50 -18.09 6.36
C GLY A 427 33.07 -16.87 7.09
N ASN A 428 34.08 -16.23 6.49
CA ASN A 428 34.69 -14.99 7.01
C ASN A 428 33.93 -13.72 6.59
N LYS A 429 32.87 -13.83 5.78
CA LYS A 429 32.06 -12.70 5.31
C LYS A 429 30.97 -12.38 6.36
N PRO A 430 30.88 -11.13 6.85
CA PRO A 430 29.70 -10.73 7.63
C PRO A 430 28.45 -10.71 6.74
N SER A 431 27.26 -10.59 7.34
CA SER A 431 26.06 -10.34 6.55
C SER A 431 26.09 -8.93 5.96
N SER A 432 25.54 -8.75 4.76
CA SER A 432 25.34 -7.42 4.17
C SER A 432 24.46 -6.55 5.06
N HIS A 433 23.48 -7.17 5.74
CA HIS A 433 22.66 -6.54 6.77
C HIS A 433 23.49 -5.89 7.89
N ASP A 434 24.39 -6.64 8.51
CA ASP A 434 25.18 -6.11 9.63
C ASP A 434 26.13 -5.01 9.19
N VAL A 435 26.65 -5.08 7.97
CA VAL A 435 27.46 -4.01 7.38
C VAL A 435 26.65 -2.72 7.25
N ILE A 436 25.50 -2.76 6.55
CA ILE A 436 24.76 -1.53 6.22
C ILE A 436 24.05 -0.92 7.42
N THR A 437 23.74 -1.74 8.43
CA THR A 437 23.11 -1.31 9.68
C THR A 437 24.11 -0.90 10.76
N GLY A 438 25.42 -0.98 10.47
CA GLY A 438 26.49 -0.56 11.37
C GLY A 438 26.74 -1.52 12.55
N LYS A 439 26.22 -2.74 12.50
CA LYS A 439 26.46 -3.79 13.51
C LYS A 439 27.82 -4.46 13.32
N TRP A 440 28.27 -4.60 12.08
CA TRP A 440 29.58 -5.18 11.79
C TRP A 440 30.70 -4.20 12.13
N LYS A 441 31.67 -4.69 12.92
CA LYS A 441 32.91 -3.98 13.22
C LYS A 441 34.05 -4.70 12.49
N PRO A 442 34.82 -4.02 11.63
CA PRO A 442 35.93 -4.64 10.91
C PRO A 442 36.98 -5.15 11.91
N SER A 443 37.51 -6.35 11.65
CA SER A 443 38.68 -6.86 12.35
C SER A 443 39.95 -6.11 11.92
N ALA A 444 41.06 -6.30 12.64
CA ALA A 444 42.36 -5.77 12.22
C ALA A 444 42.75 -6.26 10.80
N ALA A 445 42.40 -7.52 10.46
CA ALA A 445 42.63 -8.08 9.14
C ALA A 445 41.75 -7.42 8.06
N ASP A 446 40.53 -7.01 8.41
CA ASP A 446 39.65 -6.28 7.49
C ASP A 446 40.16 -4.86 7.24
N THR A 447 40.55 -4.14 8.30
CA THR A 447 41.13 -2.80 8.17
C THR A 447 42.41 -2.83 7.35
N ALA A 448 43.32 -3.78 7.60
CA ALA A 448 44.55 -3.94 6.81
C ALA A 448 44.27 -4.31 5.34
N ALA A 449 43.14 -4.95 5.06
CA ALA A 449 42.68 -5.29 3.73
C ALA A 449 41.86 -4.16 3.04
N GLY A 450 41.71 -2.99 3.68
CA GLY A 450 40.91 -1.88 3.18
C GLY A 450 39.39 -2.11 3.29
N ARG A 451 38.93 -3.19 3.92
CA ARG A 451 37.51 -3.52 4.09
C ARG A 451 36.93 -2.72 5.26
N LEU A 452 36.33 -1.59 4.94
CA LEU A 452 35.68 -0.68 5.90
C LEU A 452 34.15 -0.71 5.73
N PRO A 453 33.37 -0.39 6.78
CA PRO A 453 31.90 -0.32 6.67
C PRO A 453 31.46 0.63 5.56
N GLY A 454 30.57 0.14 4.69
CA GLY A 454 30.06 0.89 3.54
C GLY A 454 29.53 -0.03 2.44
N TYR A 455 29.03 0.57 1.37
CA TYR A 455 28.43 -0.18 0.26
C TYR A 455 29.46 -1.03 -0.51
N GLY A 456 30.72 -0.60 -0.56
CA GLY A 456 31.79 -1.32 -1.24
C GLY A 456 32.09 -2.68 -0.63
N VAL A 457 32.10 -2.79 0.71
CA VAL A 457 32.33 -4.11 1.35
C VAL A 457 31.14 -5.06 1.13
N ILE A 458 29.93 -4.54 0.89
CA ILE A 458 28.77 -5.34 0.46
C ILE A 458 28.99 -5.91 -0.94
N THR A 459 29.51 -5.11 -1.88
CA THR A 459 29.94 -5.62 -3.19
C THR A 459 31.01 -6.70 -3.05
N ASN A 460 31.96 -6.50 -2.13
CA ASN A 460 33.01 -7.50 -1.84
C ASN A 460 32.43 -8.83 -1.29
N ILE A 461 31.43 -8.76 -0.41
CA ILE A 461 30.72 -9.95 0.09
C ILE A 461 30.05 -10.72 -1.05
N ILE A 462 29.34 -9.99 -1.92
CA ILE A 462 28.55 -10.57 -3.02
C ILE A 462 29.45 -11.18 -4.10
N ASN A 463 30.43 -10.42 -4.61
CA ASN A 463 31.23 -10.86 -5.76
C ASN A 463 32.68 -10.34 -5.75
N GLY A 464 33.27 -10.14 -4.58
CA GLY A 464 34.57 -9.49 -4.45
C GLY A 464 35.73 -10.21 -5.14
N GLY A 465 35.67 -11.54 -5.25
CA GLY A 465 36.69 -12.33 -5.95
C GLY A 465 36.81 -12.00 -7.44
N ILE A 466 35.79 -11.37 -8.03
CA ILE A 466 35.76 -10.93 -9.43
C ILE A 466 35.87 -9.40 -9.53
N GLU A 467 35.24 -8.66 -8.62
CA GLU A 467 34.98 -7.22 -8.80
C GLU A 467 35.86 -6.28 -7.96
N CYS A 468 36.58 -6.79 -6.95
CA CYS A 468 37.29 -5.94 -5.98
C CYS A 468 38.81 -6.14 -6.00
N GLY A 469 39.54 -5.09 -5.59
CA GLY A 469 40.99 -5.16 -5.34
C GLY A 469 41.89 -5.02 -6.57
N HIS A 470 41.34 -4.58 -7.71
CA HIS A 470 42.06 -4.43 -8.97
C HIS A 470 41.84 -3.06 -9.65
N GLY A 471 41.47 -2.05 -8.87
CA GLY A 471 41.22 -0.70 -9.36
C GLY A 471 39.77 -0.50 -9.82
N GLN A 472 39.55 0.48 -10.71
CA GLN A 472 38.21 0.80 -11.19
C GLN A 472 37.61 -0.35 -11.99
N ASP A 473 36.40 -0.75 -11.60
CA ASP A 473 35.60 -1.79 -12.24
C ASP A 473 34.21 -1.25 -12.59
N SER A 474 33.73 -1.55 -13.80
CA SER A 474 32.47 -1.05 -14.32
C SER A 474 31.24 -1.69 -13.68
N LYS A 475 31.34 -2.93 -13.20
CA LYS A 475 30.26 -3.62 -12.46
C LYS A 475 30.09 -3.01 -11.08
N VAL A 476 31.19 -2.74 -10.39
CA VAL A 476 31.17 -2.01 -9.12
C VAL A 476 30.56 -0.61 -9.32
N ALA A 477 30.95 0.10 -10.39
CA ALA A 477 30.37 1.41 -10.71
C ALA A 477 28.86 1.34 -10.98
N ASP A 478 28.37 0.29 -11.65
CA ASP A 478 26.95 0.07 -11.90
C ASP A 478 26.16 -0.22 -10.62
N ARG A 479 26.69 -1.07 -9.72
CA ARG A 479 26.12 -1.30 -8.37
C ARG A 479 25.98 0.01 -7.59
N ILE A 480 27.01 0.87 -7.65
CA ILE A 480 27.01 2.18 -6.99
C ILE A 480 25.97 3.10 -7.63
N GLY A 481 25.83 3.08 -8.95
CA GLY A 481 24.85 3.88 -9.69
C GLY A 481 23.40 3.60 -9.28
N PHE A 482 23.03 2.33 -9.19
CA PHE A 482 21.72 1.92 -8.66
C PHE A 482 21.54 2.37 -7.21
N TYR A 483 22.52 2.11 -6.34
CA TYR A 483 22.45 2.50 -4.93
C TYR A 483 22.25 4.01 -4.73
N LYS A 484 22.99 4.84 -5.48
CA LYS A 484 22.84 6.30 -5.44
C LYS A 484 21.44 6.72 -5.86
N ARG A 485 20.94 6.22 -7.01
CA ARG A 485 19.59 6.53 -7.50
C ARG A 485 18.51 6.17 -6.47
N TYR A 486 18.62 5.01 -5.83
CA TYR A 486 17.64 4.58 -4.84
C TYR A 486 17.72 5.36 -3.53
N SER A 487 18.94 5.70 -3.09
CA SER A 487 19.16 6.56 -1.95
C SER A 487 18.55 7.96 -2.17
N ASP A 488 18.69 8.51 -3.38
CA ASP A 488 18.08 9.80 -3.77
C ASP A 488 16.55 9.73 -3.75
N ILE A 489 15.97 8.65 -4.28
CA ILE A 489 14.50 8.43 -4.26
C ILE A 489 13.97 8.34 -2.81
N LEU A 490 14.74 7.74 -1.91
CA LEU A 490 14.37 7.56 -0.50
C LEU A 490 14.75 8.76 0.39
N GLY A 491 15.53 9.71 -0.14
CA GLY A 491 15.97 10.92 0.55
C GLY A 491 17.00 10.64 1.65
N VAL A 492 17.97 9.77 1.39
CA VAL A 492 19.06 9.46 2.35
C VAL A 492 20.44 9.59 1.73
N GLY A 493 21.42 9.95 2.56
CA GLY A 493 22.82 10.00 2.13
C GLY A 493 23.42 8.60 1.91
N TYR A 494 24.34 8.51 0.97
CA TYR A 494 24.96 7.25 0.52
C TYR A 494 25.90 6.63 1.56
N GLY A 495 26.43 7.44 2.48
CA GLY A 495 27.57 7.07 3.31
C GLY A 495 28.89 7.13 2.54
N ASN A 496 29.95 6.63 3.17
CA ASN A 496 31.30 6.57 2.60
C ASN A 496 31.63 5.14 2.14
N ASN A 497 32.84 4.91 1.62
CA ASN A 497 33.36 3.60 1.23
C ASN A 497 32.42 2.87 0.25
N LEU A 498 32.04 3.58 -0.82
CA LEU A 498 31.03 3.10 -1.78
C LEU A 498 31.58 2.02 -2.72
N ASP A 499 32.88 2.05 -2.99
CA ASP A 499 33.55 1.09 -3.86
C ASP A 499 34.41 0.09 -3.08
N CYS A 500 34.82 -0.95 -3.80
CA CYS A 500 35.79 -1.93 -3.32
C CYS A 500 37.04 -2.00 -4.20
N TYR A 501 37.36 -0.93 -4.94
CA TYR A 501 38.42 -0.93 -5.95
C TYR A 501 39.78 -1.35 -5.37
N ASN A 502 40.05 -0.93 -4.14
CA ASN A 502 41.31 -1.21 -3.44
C ASN A 502 41.13 -2.16 -2.24
N GLN A 503 39.97 -2.80 -2.10
CA GLN A 503 39.73 -3.75 -1.02
C GLN A 503 40.24 -5.13 -1.44
N LYS A 504 41.01 -5.81 -0.58
CA LYS A 504 41.32 -7.22 -0.81
C LYS A 504 40.02 -8.05 -0.70
N PRO A 505 39.72 -8.92 -1.68
CA PRO A 505 38.54 -9.78 -1.62
C PRO A 505 38.48 -10.60 -0.34
N PHE A 506 37.26 -10.88 0.15
CA PHE A 506 37.08 -11.96 1.12
C PHE A 506 37.47 -13.30 0.48
N ALA A 507 38.21 -14.12 1.23
CA ALA A 507 38.67 -15.44 0.79
C ALA A 507 37.56 -16.47 0.81
#